data_AF-A0A3D3ZJY5-F1
#
_entry.id   AF-A0A3D3ZJY5-F1
#
_cell.length_a   1.000
_cell.length_b   1.000
_cell.length_c   1.000
_cell.angle_alpha   90.00
_cell.angle_beta   90.00
_cell.angle_gamma   90.00
#
_symmetry.space_group_name_H-M   'P 1'
#
loop_
_entity.id
_entity.type
_entity.pdbx_description
1 polymer ?
#
loop_
_entity_poly.entity_id
_entity_poly.type
_entity_poly.pdbx_seq_one_letter_code
_entity_poly.pdbx_strand_id
1 'polypeptide(L)'
;MYNGSVYIGMASYGDCPLVQGQLIQLNASTGSIQHVFNVVPNGSIGGSVWGAPTIDESNGTIYFATGNCVGSPCPSSLPFADAVVEVHASDLSLVGYWQIPTSEQLFDTDFGNTPTLFTATLNGAQTPMVGVANKNGTFYAFRRDSFNSSGTGNPIWRAKLAIGGSCPECGQGSISGAAWDGTNLY
;
A
#
# COMPACT_ATOMS: atom_id res chain seq x y z
N MET A 1 -13.19 9.28 2.36
CA MET A 1 -14.56 9.07 1.87
C MET A 1 -14.58 9.49 0.41
N TYR A 2 -15.23 8.74 -0.47
CA TYR A 2 -15.34 9.07 -1.90
C TYR A 2 -16.65 8.48 -2.46
N ASN A 3 -17.40 9.26 -3.24
CA ASN A 3 -18.67 8.86 -3.86
C ASN A 3 -19.66 8.13 -2.91
N GLY A 4 -19.80 8.62 -1.68
CA GLY A 4 -20.71 8.04 -0.70
C GLY A 4 -20.21 6.76 -0.02
N SER A 5 -18.94 6.40 -0.21
CA SER A 5 -18.29 5.25 0.46
C SER A 5 -17.13 5.66 1.37
N VAL A 6 -16.92 4.88 2.43
CA VAL A 6 -15.75 4.91 3.32
C VAL A 6 -14.93 3.63 3.10
N TYR A 7 -13.61 3.73 3.16
CA TYR A 7 -12.70 2.61 2.94
C TYR A 7 -11.84 2.42 4.18
N ILE A 8 -11.81 1.20 4.72
CA ILE A 8 -11.16 0.88 5.99
C ILE A 8 -10.27 -0.35 5.82
N GLY A 9 -9.03 -0.25 6.29
CA GLY A 9 -8.11 -1.38 6.37
C GLY A 9 -8.38 -2.26 7.59
N MET A 10 -8.15 -3.57 7.46
CA MET A 10 -8.19 -4.52 8.56
C MET A 10 -6.78 -5.03 8.87
N ALA A 11 -6.44 -5.03 10.16
CA ALA A 11 -5.17 -5.50 10.68
C ALA A 11 -5.30 -6.02 12.11
N SER A 12 -4.32 -6.82 12.52
CA SER A 12 -4.12 -7.23 13.91
C SER A 12 -3.31 -6.19 14.68
N TYR A 13 -3.49 -6.15 15.99
CA TYR A 13 -2.59 -5.38 16.86
C TYR A 13 -1.28 -6.15 17.05
N GLY A 14 -0.18 -5.63 16.49
CA GLY A 14 1.18 -6.15 16.70
C GLY A 14 1.36 -7.62 16.36
N ASP A 15 0.70 -8.10 15.29
CA ASP A 15 0.75 -9.49 14.82
C ASP A 15 0.34 -10.55 15.88
N CYS A 16 -0.52 -10.17 16.83
CA CYS A 16 -0.92 -11.01 17.97
C CYS A 16 -2.41 -11.44 17.96
N PRO A 17 -2.80 -12.52 17.25
CA PRO A 17 -2.10 -13.11 16.11
C PRO A 17 -2.34 -12.28 14.83
N LEU A 18 -1.61 -12.58 13.76
CA LEU A 18 -1.98 -12.11 12.43
C LEU A 18 -3.44 -12.47 12.10
N VAL A 19 -4.12 -11.55 11.42
CA VAL A 19 -5.45 -11.74 10.82
C VAL A 19 -5.37 -11.64 9.31
N GLN A 20 -6.43 -12.03 8.61
CA GLN A 20 -6.53 -11.80 7.17
C GLN A 20 -6.62 -10.29 6.91
N GLY A 21 -5.63 -9.72 6.24
CA GLY A 21 -5.70 -8.32 5.81
C GLY A 21 -6.81 -8.09 4.79
N GLN A 22 -7.54 -7.01 4.97
CA GLN A 22 -8.65 -6.62 4.09
C GLN A 22 -8.67 -5.11 3.86
N LEU A 23 -9.11 -4.70 2.66
CA LEU A 23 -9.66 -3.37 2.44
C LEU A 23 -11.17 -3.51 2.32
N ILE A 24 -11.92 -2.78 3.14
CA ILE A 24 -13.38 -2.87 3.24
C ILE A 24 -13.99 -1.56 2.77
N GLN A 25 -14.91 -1.65 1.81
CA GLN A 25 -15.73 -0.53 1.36
C GLN A 25 -17.09 -0.56 2.06
N LEU A 26 -17.42 0.54 2.72
CA LEU A 26 -18.65 0.74 3.49
C LEU A 26 -19.46 1.87 2.88
N ASN A 27 -20.78 1.74 2.86
CA ASN A 27 -21.65 2.87 2.56
C ASN A 27 -21.53 3.92 3.69
N ALA A 28 -21.20 5.16 3.33
CA ALA A 28 -20.88 6.21 4.30
C ALA A 28 -22.06 6.62 5.19
N SER A 29 -23.29 6.45 4.73
CA SER A 29 -24.50 6.84 5.47
C SER A 29 -25.02 5.73 6.39
N THR A 30 -24.85 4.47 5.99
CA THR A 30 -25.46 3.32 6.68
C THR A 30 -24.45 2.42 7.38
N GLY A 31 -23.16 2.53 7.06
CA GLY A 31 -22.13 1.61 7.53
C GLY A 31 -22.19 0.21 6.93
N SER A 32 -23.10 -0.03 5.97
CA SER A 32 -23.24 -1.36 5.35
C SER A 32 -22.03 -1.68 4.48
N ILE A 33 -21.50 -2.90 4.59
CA ILE A 33 -20.43 -3.40 3.73
C ILE A 33 -20.96 -3.51 2.29
N GLN A 34 -20.24 -2.88 1.36
CA GLN A 34 -20.53 -2.93 -0.06
C GLN A 34 -19.61 -3.94 -0.75
N HIS A 35 -18.30 -3.83 -0.52
CA HIS A 35 -17.28 -4.68 -1.13
C HIS A 35 -16.13 -4.95 -0.16
N VAL A 36 -15.42 -6.06 -0.35
CA VAL A 36 -14.25 -6.45 0.44
C VAL A 36 -13.18 -6.97 -0.51
N PHE A 37 -11.98 -6.41 -0.40
CA PHE A 37 -10.77 -6.95 -1.02
C PHE A 37 -9.98 -7.73 0.02
N ASN A 38 -9.73 -9.02 -0.24
CA ASN A 38 -8.91 -9.85 0.62
C ASN A 38 -7.46 -9.83 0.13
N VAL A 39 -6.53 -9.46 1.01
CA VAL A 39 -5.10 -9.36 0.67
C VAL A 39 -4.47 -10.75 0.51
N VAL A 40 -4.86 -11.70 1.37
CA VAL A 40 -4.47 -13.11 1.25
C VAL A 40 -5.70 -13.99 1.01
N PRO A 41 -5.56 -15.21 0.47
CA PRO A 41 -6.69 -16.10 0.24
C PRO A 41 -7.52 -16.37 1.50
N ASN A 42 -8.82 -16.65 1.33
CA ASN A 42 -9.70 -17.00 2.45
C ASN A 42 -9.15 -18.20 3.23
N GLY A 43 -9.13 -18.08 4.56
CA GLY A 43 -8.55 -19.07 5.46
C GLY A 43 -7.05 -18.86 5.76
N SER A 44 -6.40 -17.90 5.08
CA SER A 44 -5.03 -17.46 5.38
C SER A 44 -5.01 -16.19 6.24
N ILE A 45 -3.88 -15.93 6.88
CA ILE A 45 -3.63 -14.70 7.67
C ILE A 45 -2.40 -13.95 7.12
N GLY A 46 -2.24 -12.70 7.52
CA GLY A 46 -1.23 -11.77 7.00
C GLY A 46 -1.80 -10.80 5.96
N GLY A 47 -0.93 -9.94 5.42
CA GLY A 47 -1.29 -8.90 4.47
C GLY A 47 -2.04 -7.74 5.11
N SER A 48 -1.84 -7.48 6.41
CA SER A 48 -2.57 -6.47 7.18
C SER A 48 -2.63 -5.11 6.46
N VAL A 49 -3.78 -4.46 6.47
CA VAL A 49 -3.94 -3.08 5.97
C VAL A 49 -4.09 -2.17 7.19
N TRP A 50 -2.97 -1.66 7.70
CA TRP A 50 -2.93 -0.87 8.93
C TRP A 50 -2.58 0.61 8.71
N GLY A 51 -2.17 0.97 7.49
CA GLY A 51 -2.19 2.35 7.01
C GLY A 51 -3.56 2.74 6.43
N ALA A 52 -3.77 4.04 6.17
CA ALA A 52 -4.97 4.47 5.45
C ALA A 52 -4.80 4.29 3.94
N PRO A 53 -5.89 4.02 3.19
CA PRO A 53 -5.88 4.10 1.73
C PRO A 53 -5.90 5.55 1.25
N THR A 54 -5.46 5.76 0.02
CA THR A 54 -5.50 7.06 -0.68
C THR A 54 -6.30 6.94 -1.97
N ILE A 55 -7.18 7.91 -2.20
CA ILE A 55 -8.04 7.96 -3.39
C ILE A 55 -7.36 8.78 -4.48
N ASP A 56 -7.23 8.22 -5.68
CA ASP A 56 -6.99 8.99 -6.91
C ASP A 56 -8.33 9.30 -7.58
N GLU A 57 -8.90 10.46 -7.22
CA GLU A 57 -10.22 10.87 -7.71
C GLU A 57 -10.26 11.03 -9.24
N SER A 58 -9.12 11.36 -9.87
CA SER A 58 -9.05 11.56 -11.32
C SER A 58 -9.21 10.27 -12.10
N ASN A 59 -8.78 9.15 -11.52
CA ASN A 59 -8.87 7.82 -12.10
C ASN A 59 -9.98 6.96 -11.48
N GLY A 60 -10.59 7.41 -10.37
CA GLY A 60 -11.57 6.63 -9.63
C GLY A 60 -10.98 5.37 -9.00
N THR A 61 -9.70 5.41 -8.62
CA THR A 61 -8.97 4.28 -8.04
C THR A 61 -8.46 4.59 -6.64
N ILE A 62 -8.02 3.55 -5.94
CA ILE A 62 -7.54 3.59 -4.57
C ILE A 62 -6.19 2.91 -4.51
N TYR A 63 -5.21 3.58 -3.93
CA TYR A 63 -3.94 2.98 -3.54
C TYR A 63 -3.95 2.68 -2.05
N PHE A 64 -3.53 1.48 -1.67
CA PHE A 64 -3.25 1.12 -0.30
C PHE A 64 -2.00 0.24 -0.24
N ALA A 65 -1.43 0.12 0.94
CA ALA A 65 -0.25 -0.68 1.15
C ALA A 65 -0.50 -1.71 2.25
N THR A 66 0.23 -2.81 2.19
CA THR A 66 -0.06 -4.02 2.96
C THR A 66 1.14 -4.49 3.77
N GLY A 67 0.83 -5.24 4.80
CA GLY A 67 1.79 -5.82 5.72
C GLY A 67 2.32 -7.19 5.31
N ASN A 68 3.11 -7.75 6.22
CA ASN A 68 3.73 -9.06 6.13
C ASN A 68 2.73 -10.20 5.95
N CYS A 69 3.15 -11.27 5.28
CA CYS A 69 2.44 -12.55 5.24
C CYS A 69 2.96 -13.52 6.31
N VAL A 70 2.32 -14.69 6.40
CA VAL A 70 2.88 -15.81 7.17
C VAL A 70 4.14 -16.33 6.47
N GLY A 71 5.26 -16.25 7.19
CA GLY A 71 6.58 -16.58 6.67
C GLY A 71 7.22 -15.36 6.00
N SER A 72 8.51 -15.14 6.26
CA SER A 72 9.28 -14.06 5.64
C SER A 72 10.51 -14.65 4.94
N PRO A 73 10.80 -14.29 3.69
CA PRO A 73 10.09 -13.32 2.85
C PRO A 73 8.73 -13.86 2.33
N CYS A 74 7.84 -12.95 1.95
CA CYS A 74 6.60 -13.27 1.29
C CYS A 74 6.81 -13.86 -0.11
N PRO A 75 6.19 -15.01 -0.41
CA PRO A 75 6.30 -15.63 -1.70
C PRO A 75 5.45 -14.88 -2.74
N SER A 76 5.82 -15.02 -4.02
CA SER A 76 5.05 -14.47 -5.14
C SER A 76 3.64 -15.06 -5.28
N SER A 77 3.35 -16.18 -4.62
CA SER A 77 1.99 -16.75 -4.49
C SER A 77 1.08 -15.96 -3.55
N LEU A 78 1.63 -15.03 -2.76
CA LEU A 78 0.90 -14.06 -1.94
C LEU A 78 1.22 -12.63 -2.44
N PRO A 79 0.81 -12.29 -3.68
CA PRO A 79 1.30 -11.12 -4.40
C PRO A 79 0.91 -9.77 -3.77
N PHE A 80 -0.08 -9.77 -2.88
CA PHE A 80 -0.59 -8.56 -2.26
C PHE A 80 -0.08 -8.36 -0.83
N ALA A 81 0.76 -9.24 -0.29
CA ALA A 81 1.45 -9.01 0.99
C ALA A 81 2.81 -8.34 0.75
N ASP A 82 3.27 -7.49 1.67
CA ASP A 82 4.41 -6.59 1.49
C ASP A 82 4.36 -5.85 0.13
N ALA A 83 3.18 -5.27 -0.15
CA ALA A 83 2.86 -4.73 -1.48
C ALA A 83 2.17 -3.36 -1.42
N VAL A 84 2.21 -2.68 -2.55
CA VAL A 84 1.34 -1.56 -2.89
C VAL A 84 0.29 -2.08 -3.87
N VAL A 85 -0.98 -1.84 -3.58
CA VAL A 85 -2.11 -2.37 -4.34
C VAL A 85 -2.99 -1.22 -4.82
N GLU A 86 -3.41 -1.31 -6.08
CA GLU A 86 -4.37 -0.41 -6.70
C GLU A 86 -5.67 -1.15 -7.01
N VAL A 87 -6.81 -0.59 -6.60
CA VAL A 87 -8.14 -1.12 -6.86
C VAL A 87 -9.08 -0.03 -7.36
N HIS A 88 -10.13 -0.41 -8.07
CA HIS A 88 -11.21 0.50 -8.43
C HIS A 88 -11.99 0.92 -7.18
N ALA A 89 -12.27 2.22 -7.03
CA ALA A 89 -13.02 2.72 -5.89
C ALA A 89 -14.50 2.28 -5.92
N SER A 90 -15.04 1.94 -7.09
CA SER A 90 -16.44 1.54 -7.24
C SER A 90 -16.77 0.21 -6.56
N ASP A 91 -15.86 -0.76 -6.63
CA ASP A 91 -16.15 -2.16 -6.28
C ASP A 91 -14.96 -2.94 -5.68
N LEU A 92 -13.82 -2.26 -5.45
CA LEU A 92 -12.55 -2.84 -5.02
C LEU A 92 -11.97 -3.91 -5.96
N SER A 93 -12.37 -3.95 -7.23
CA SER A 93 -11.74 -4.84 -8.21
C SER A 93 -10.29 -4.41 -8.47
N LEU A 94 -9.39 -5.39 -8.65
CA LEU A 94 -7.95 -5.15 -8.81
C LEU A 94 -7.67 -4.39 -10.11
N VAL A 95 -6.91 -3.29 -9.99
CA VAL A 95 -6.27 -2.62 -11.12
C VAL A 95 -4.86 -3.18 -11.30
N GLY A 96 -4.10 -3.23 -10.21
CA GLY A 96 -2.75 -3.75 -10.23
C GLY A 96 -2.07 -3.71 -8.87
N TYR A 97 -0.83 -4.15 -8.83
CA TYR A 97 -0.06 -4.20 -7.59
C TYR A 97 1.45 -4.16 -7.88
N TRP A 98 2.24 -3.95 -6.84
CA TRP A 98 3.66 -4.20 -6.82
C TRP A 98 4.06 -4.75 -5.46
N GLN A 99 4.65 -5.94 -5.45
CA GLN A 99 5.22 -6.55 -4.26
C GLN A 99 6.71 -6.21 -4.17
N ILE A 100 7.21 -5.96 -2.97
CA ILE A 100 8.65 -5.79 -2.76
C ILE A 100 9.36 -7.06 -3.26
N PRO A 101 10.43 -6.93 -4.09
CA PRO A 101 11.20 -8.09 -4.51
C PRO A 101 11.70 -8.89 -3.30
N THR A 102 11.62 -10.22 -3.36
CA THR A 102 12.04 -11.10 -2.26
C THR A 102 13.45 -10.79 -1.72
N SER A 103 14.36 -10.34 -2.58
CA SER A 103 15.73 -9.94 -2.20
C SER A 103 15.83 -8.64 -1.39
N GLU A 104 14.78 -7.82 -1.40
CA GLU A 104 14.66 -6.54 -0.67
C GLU A 104 13.74 -6.65 0.56
N GLN A 105 13.12 -7.81 0.76
CA GLN A 105 12.30 -8.10 1.93
C GLN A 105 13.18 -8.52 3.11
N LEU A 106 12.87 -7.97 4.27
CA LEU A 106 13.38 -8.35 5.58
C LEU A 106 12.32 -9.18 6.33
N PHE A 107 12.58 -9.50 7.60
CA PHE A 107 11.53 -9.95 8.49
C PHE A 107 10.58 -8.79 8.82
N ASP A 108 9.26 -9.01 8.74
CA ASP A 108 8.24 -7.99 9.06
C ASP A 108 8.44 -6.70 8.24
N THR A 109 8.34 -6.83 6.91
CA THR A 109 8.66 -5.75 5.94
C THR A 109 7.44 -4.97 5.51
N ASP A 110 6.58 -4.69 6.47
CA ASP A 110 5.31 -4.03 6.23
C ASP A 110 5.44 -2.65 5.60
N PHE A 111 4.43 -2.31 4.81
CA PHE A 111 4.06 -0.92 4.63
C PHE A 111 3.08 -0.50 5.72
N GLY A 112 3.55 0.40 6.61
CA GLY A 112 2.76 0.91 7.74
C GLY A 112 2.20 2.31 7.57
N ASN A 113 2.30 2.90 6.38
CA ASN A 113 1.86 4.27 6.13
C ASN A 113 0.98 4.39 4.90
N THR A 114 0.34 5.56 4.82
CA THR A 114 -0.57 5.95 3.75
C THR A 114 0.21 6.32 2.48
N PRO A 115 -0.07 5.68 1.32
CA PRO A 115 0.48 6.12 0.04
C PRO A 115 0.15 7.58 -0.26
N THR A 116 1.11 8.37 -0.73
CA THR A 116 0.93 9.80 -1.00
C THR A 116 0.88 10.05 -2.50
N LEU A 117 -0.18 10.70 -2.99
CA LEU A 117 -0.25 11.18 -4.36
C LEU A 117 0.53 12.49 -4.48
N PHE A 118 1.36 12.59 -5.50
CA PHE A 118 2.12 13.80 -5.80
C PHE A 118 2.33 13.96 -7.31
N THR A 119 3.03 15.01 -7.71
CA THR A 119 3.41 15.25 -9.10
C THR A 119 4.92 15.46 -9.16
N ALA A 120 5.58 14.80 -10.12
CA ALA A 120 7.01 14.97 -10.38
C ALA A 120 7.23 15.46 -11.81
N THR A 121 8.24 16.30 -12.03
CA THR A 121 8.68 16.65 -13.38
C THR A 121 9.70 15.62 -13.87
N LEU A 122 9.28 14.75 -14.79
CA LEU A 122 10.12 13.73 -15.40
C LEU A 122 10.34 14.06 -16.87
N ASN A 123 11.60 14.20 -17.29
CA ASN A 123 11.95 14.59 -18.67
C ASN A 123 11.20 15.86 -19.16
N GLY A 124 10.99 16.82 -18.26
CA GLY A 124 10.28 18.07 -18.56
C GLY A 124 8.75 17.97 -18.56
N ALA A 125 8.17 16.80 -18.30
CA ALA A 125 6.73 16.59 -18.24
C ALA A 125 6.25 16.38 -16.79
N GLN A 126 5.15 17.03 -16.41
CA GLN A 126 4.48 16.75 -15.15
C GLN A 126 3.88 15.35 -15.20
N THR A 127 4.29 14.51 -14.26
CA THR A 127 3.91 13.10 -14.18
C THR A 127 3.17 12.85 -12.86
N PRO A 128 1.93 12.32 -12.93
CA PRO A 128 1.19 11.86 -11.76
C PRO A 128 1.90 10.70 -11.07
N MET A 129 2.25 10.87 -9.80
CA MET A 129 2.98 9.89 -9.01
C MET A 129 2.19 9.45 -7.78
N VAL A 130 2.52 8.26 -7.28
CA VAL A 130 2.18 7.76 -5.95
C VAL A 130 3.43 7.22 -5.29
N GLY A 131 3.60 7.42 -3.99
CA GLY A 131 4.74 6.87 -3.26
C GLY A 131 4.44 6.51 -1.82
N VAL A 132 5.23 5.60 -1.27
CA VAL A 132 5.01 5.05 0.07
C VAL A 132 6.36 4.60 0.67
N ALA A 133 6.53 4.78 1.98
CA ALA A 133 7.72 4.31 2.69
C ALA A 133 7.53 2.88 3.20
N ASN A 134 8.60 2.10 3.24
CA ASN A 134 8.55 0.73 3.74
C ASN A 134 9.45 0.53 4.98
N LYS A 135 9.14 -0.48 5.82
CA LYS A 135 9.99 -0.91 6.94
C LYS A 135 11.40 -1.32 6.54
N ASN A 136 11.67 -1.67 5.28
CA ASN A 136 13.05 -1.83 4.79
C ASN A 136 13.83 -0.50 4.69
N GLY A 137 13.19 0.63 5.02
CA GLY A 137 13.78 1.96 5.08
C GLY A 137 13.83 2.68 3.73
N THR A 138 13.17 2.16 2.70
CA THR A 138 13.13 2.76 1.36
C THR A 138 11.77 3.38 1.10
N PHE A 139 11.77 4.59 0.53
CA PHE A 139 10.61 5.16 -0.12
C PHE A 139 10.57 4.73 -1.58
N TYR A 140 9.43 4.20 -2.02
CA TYR A 140 9.21 3.75 -3.39
C TYR A 140 8.18 4.68 -4.04
N ALA A 141 8.45 5.13 -5.27
CA ALA A 141 7.49 5.91 -6.03
C ALA A 141 7.29 5.41 -7.46
N PHE A 142 6.04 5.48 -7.89
CA PHE A 142 5.50 4.87 -9.09
C PHE A 142 4.76 5.93 -9.88
N ARG A 143 4.73 5.78 -11.20
CA ARG A 143 3.71 6.49 -11.98
C ARG A 143 2.36 5.86 -11.67
N ARG A 144 1.32 6.68 -11.53
CA ARG A 144 -0.03 6.16 -11.24
C ARG A 144 -0.55 5.24 -12.35
N ASP A 145 -0.15 5.50 -13.60
CA ASP A 145 -0.54 4.70 -14.77
C ASP A 145 0.31 3.43 -14.99
N SER A 146 1.19 3.06 -14.05
CA SER A 146 2.13 1.94 -14.26
C SER A 146 1.70 0.62 -13.65
N PHE A 147 0.74 0.61 -12.73
CA PHE A 147 0.25 -0.59 -12.09
C PHE A 147 -0.58 -1.43 -13.07
N ASN A 148 -0.43 -2.75 -12.99
CA ASN A 148 -1.25 -3.69 -13.75
C ASN A 148 -1.39 -5.01 -12.99
N SER A 149 -2.34 -5.84 -13.43
CA SER A 149 -2.66 -7.12 -12.81
C SER A 149 -1.56 -8.19 -12.89
N SER A 150 -0.50 -7.95 -13.68
CA SER A 150 0.67 -8.84 -13.77
C SER A 150 1.76 -8.46 -12.76
N GLY A 151 1.58 -7.40 -11.97
CA GLY A 151 2.54 -6.99 -10.95
C GLY A 151 3.82 -6.35 -11.49
N THR A 152 3.84 -5.90 -12.74
CA THR A 152 5.08 -5.44 -13.42
C THR A 152 5.31 -3.93 -13.34
N GLY A 153 4.42 -3.19 -12.67
CA GLY A 153 4.54 -1.76 -12.42
C GLY A 153 5.65 -1.47 -11.40
N ASN A 154 6.89 -1.33 -11.87
CA ASN A 154 8.03 -1.08 -11.01
C ASN A 154 8.11 0.39 -10.56
N PRO A 155 8.66 0.65 -9.35
CA PRO A 155 8.93 2.02 -8.92
C PRO A 155 9.98 2.64 -9.85
N ILE A 156 9.73 3.86 -10.28
CA ILE A 156 10.64 4.63 -11.14
C ILE A 156 11.54 5.58 -10.34
N TRP A 157 11.24 5.74 -9.05
CA TRP A 157 12.11 6.43 -8.11
C TRP A 157 12.14 5.69 -6.77
N ARG A 158 13.31 5.72 -6.13
CA ARG A 158 13.55 5.12 -4.81
C ARG A 158 14.47 6.03 -4.00
N ALA A 159 14.23 6.15 -2.70
CA ALA A 159 15.09 6.88 -1.78
C ALA A 159 15.30 6.11 -0.49
N LYS A 160 16.54 5.98 -0.03
CA LYS A 160 16.86 5.37 1.26
C LYS A 160 16.64 6.42 2.36
N LEU A 161 15.64 6.21 3.20
CA LEU A 161 15.27 7.10 4.30
C LEU A 161 15.81 6.63 5.66
N ALA A 162 15.92 5.32 5.84
CA ALA A 162 16.32 4.71 7.13
C ALA A 162 17.07 3.39 6.94
N ILE A 163 17.74 2.92 8.01
CA ILE A 163 18.21 1.54 8.12
C ILE A 163 16.97 0.66 8.29
N GLY A 164 16.78 -0.37 7.47
CA GLY A 164 15.58 -1.21 7.51
C GLY A 164 15.50 -2.12 8.74
N GLY A 165 14.27 -2.46 9.15
CA GLY A 165 14.01 -3.45 10.20
C GLY A 165 12.55 -3.43 10.66
N SER A 166 12.23 -4.34 11.60
CA SER A 166 10.87 -4.61 12.06
C SER A 166 10.36 -3.63 13.12
N CYS A 167 11.24 -2.83 13.74
CA CYS A 167 10.85 -1.87 14.79
C CYS A 167 11.14 -0.41 14.40
N PRO A 168 10.27 0.24 13.62
CA PRO A 168 10.32 1.68 13.34
C PRO A 168 10.37 2.55 14.58
N GLU A 169 9.66 2.16 15.63
CA GLU A 169 9.62 2.84 16.92
C GLU A 169 10.97 2.78 17.65
N CYS A 170 11.79 1.77 17.33
CA CYS A 170 13.16 1.62 17.83
C CYS A 170 14.21 2.29 16.92
N GLY A 171 13.78 2.95 15.84
CA GLY A 171 14.66 3.61 14.86
C GLY A 171 15.06 2.76 13.65
N GLN A 172 14.38 1.63 13.40
CA GLN A 172 14.60 0.79 12.22
C GLN A 172 13.42 0.81 11.25
N GLY A 173 13.66 1.18 10.00
CA GLY A 173 12.64 1.24 8.96
C GLY A 173 11.93 2.57 8.91
N SER A 174 10.88 2.65 8.09
CA SER A 174 10.01 3.81 8.04
C SER A 174 8.56 3.39 7.93
N ILE A 175 7.75 3.94 8.83
CA ILE A 175 6.28 3.94 8.77
C ILE A 175 5.75 5.37 8.77
N SER A 176 6.60 6.32 8.43
CA SER A 176 6.23 7.72 8.30
C SER A 176 5.53 7.93 6.96
N GLY A 177 4.31 8.46 7.00
CA GLY A 177 3.62 8.92 5.79
C GLY A 177 4.35 10.14 5.21
N ALA A 178 4.44 10.19 3.88
CA ALA A 178 4.92 11.38 3.20
C ALA A 178 3.81 12.45 3.14
N ALA A 179 4.20 13.69 2.87
CA ALA A 179 3.27 14.80 2.64
C ALA A 179 3.62 15.54 1.35
N TRP A 180 2.59 16.04 0.65
CA TRP A 180 2.75 16.83 -0.57
C TRP A 180 2.02 18.17 -0.42
N ASP A 181 2.73 19.28 -0.60
CA ASP A 181 2.17 20.64 -0.48
C ASP A 181 1.75 21.26 -1.82
N GLY A 182 1.87 20.52 -2.93
CA GLY A 182 1.67 21.02 -4.29
C GLY A 182 2.97 21.33 -5.04
N THR A 183 4.11 21.41 -4.35
CA THR A 183 5.43 21.70 -4.93
C THR A 183 6.53 20.79 -4.39
N ASN A 184 6.50 20.43 -3.11
CA ASN A 184 7.52 19.62 -2.44
C ASN A 184 6.90 18.40 -1.76
N LEU A 185 7.64 17.28 -1.85
CA LEU A 185 7.37 16.04 -1.15
C LEU A 185 8.25 16.01 0.10
N TYR A 186 7.64 15.79 1.27
CA TYR A 186 8.29 15.72 2.58
C TYR A 186 8.18 14.30 3.16
#